data_AF-A0A0D8XUT4-F1
#
_entry.id   AF-A0A0D8XUT4-F1
#
_cell.length_a   1.000
_cell.length_b   1.000
_cell.length_c   1.000
_cell.angle_alpha   90.00
_cell.angle_beta   90.00
_cell.angle_gamma   90.00
#
_symmetry.space_group_name_H-M   'P 1'
#
loop_
_entity.id
_entity.type
_entity.pdbx_description
1 polymer ?
#
loop_
_entity_poly.entity_id
_entity_poly.type
_entity_poly.pdbx_seq_one_letter_code
_entity_poly.pdbx_strand_id
1 'polypeptide(L)'
;MAYPYGLLASNLLPYLPIYSYYSISTKKSSYFIKDILGVNDDVSTKLDEFGRSGLLNPQIDDFGRSVANSNTIKNANQQVKKKKARTTFSGRQIFELEKQFDTKKYLSSTERTELAKKLHVTETQVKIWFQNRRTKWKKADHDRRERNFEMGERKISNS
;
A
#
# COMPACT_ATOMS: atom_id res chain seq x y z
N MET A 1 -53.83 -5.59 -22.71
CA MET A 1 -53.17 -6.91 -22.61
C MET A 1 -52.40 -7.14 -23.91
N ALA A 2 -51.18 -7.67 -23.78
CA ALA A 2 -50.12 -7.90 -24.77
C ALA A 2 -50.57 -8.47 -26.15
N TYR A 3 -49.79 -8.39 -27.23
CA TYR A 3 -48.44 -8.95 -27.45
C TYR A 3 -47.89 -8.45 -28.83
N PRO A 4 -46.78 -8.99 -29.37
CA PRO A 4 -45.42 -9.12 -28.86
C PRO A 4 -44.39 -8.60 -29.89
N TYR A 5 -43.22 -8.21 -29.40
CA TYR A 5 -42.16 -7.55 -30.16
C TYR A 5 -41.58 -8.40 -31.30
N GLY A 6 -41.63 -7.85 -32.52
CA GLY A 6 -40.66 -8.09 -33.57
C GLY A 6 -39.69 -6.91 -33.65
N LEU A 7 -38.44 -7.18 -34.01
CA LEU A 7 -37.70 -6.55 -35.11
C LEU A 7 -36.20 -6.87 -34.98
N LEU A 8 -35.72 -7.69 -35.92
CA LEU A 8 -34.33 -7.74 -36.33
C LEU A 8 -34.08 -6.52 -37.22
N ALA A 9 -33.23 -5.59 -36.80
CA ALA A 9 -32.65 -4.59 -37.69
C ALA A 9 -31.28 -4.15 -37.16
N SER A 10 -30.25 -4.66 -37.81
CA SER A 10 -28.91 -4.09 -37.91
C SER A 10 -28.99 -2.62 -38.33
N ASN A 11 -28.49 -1.69 -37.51
CA ASN A 11 -27.73 -0.47 -37.87
C ASN A 11 -27.54 0.47 -36.67
N LEU A 12 -26.29 0.95 -36.53
CA LEU A 12 -25.83 2.17 -35.85
C LEU A 12 -26.60 2.65 -34.61
N LEU A 13 -26.00 2.48 -33.43
CA LEU A 13 -26.23 3.43 -32.33
C LEU A 13 -25.38 4.69 -32.59
N PRO A 14 -25.97 5.87 -32.81
CA PRO A 14 -25.21 7.11 -32.89
C PRO A 14 -24.88 7.59 -31.47
N TYR A 15 -23.58 7.80 -31.26
CA TYR A 15 -23.00 8.88 -30.45
C TYR A 15 -23.57 9.08 -29.03
N LEU A 16 -22.93 8.46 -28.04
CA LEU A 16 -23.04 8.91 -26.65
C LEU A 16 -22.28 10.25 -26.49
N PRO A 17 -22.92 11.28 -25.91
CA PRO A 17 -22.32 12.60 -25.72
C PRO A 17 -21.14 12.51 -24.74
N ILE A 18 -20.09 13.26 -25.07
CA ILE A 18 -18.83 13.36 -24.35
C ILE A 18 -19.10 14.02 -22.99
N TYR A 19 -19.48 13.22 -22.00
CA TYR A 19 -19.36 13.65 -20.61
C TYR A 19 -17.86 13.75 -20.32
N SER A 20 -17.37 14.98 -20.15
CA SER A 20 -16.07 15.27 -19.57
C SER A 20 -16.07 14.70 -18.15
N TYR A 21 -15.73 13.41 -18.04
CA TYR A 21 -15.34 12.84 -16.77
C TYR A 21 -14.08 13.58 -16.35
N TYR A 22 -14.14 14.25 -15.20
CA TYR A 22 -12.95 14.66 -14.48
C TYR A 22 -11.98 13.50 -14.50
N SER A 23 -10.86 13.67 -15.22
CA SER A 23 -9.80 12.69 -15.29
C SER A 23 -9.31 12.50 -13.86
N ILE A 24 -9.69 11.38 -13.24
CA ILE A 24 -9.18 10.97 -11.95
C ILE A 24 -7.70 10.73 -12.20
N SER A 25 -6.87 11.71 -11.83
CA SER A 25 -5.42 11.62 -11.93
C SER A 25 -4.97 10.27 -11.36
N THR A 26 -4.52 9.39 -12.25
CA THR A 26 -3.91 8.11 -11.90
C THR A 26 -2.54 8.44 -11.31
N LYS A 27 -2.52 8.87 -10.05
CA LYS A 27 -1.27 9.07 -9.31
C LYS A 27 -0.46 7.77 -9.43
N LYS A 28 0.80 7.87 -9.87
CA LYS A 28 1.71 6.73 -10.04
C LYS A 28 1.60 5.80 -8.81
N SER A 29 1.31 4.52 -9.07
CA SER A 29 1.15 3.50 -8.03
C SER A 29 2.46 3.18 -7.27
N SER A 30 3.60 3.71 -7.71
CA SER A 30 4.91 3.50 -7.09
C SER A 30 5.53 4.84 -6.70
N TYR A 31 5.67 5.07 -5.40
CA TYR A 31 6.57 6.06 -4.84
C TYR A 31 7.89 5.35 -4.53
N PHE A 32 8.99 5.81 -5.11
CA PHE A 32 10.31 5.37 -4.69
C PHE A 32 10.69 6.06 -3.38
N ILE A 33 11.62 5.47 -2.62
CA ILE A 33 12.10 6.05 -1.35
C ILE A 33 12.62 7.49 -1.56
N LYS A 34 13.23 7.76 -2.72
CA LYS A 34 13.69 9.10 -3.10
C LYS A 34 12.58 10.16 -3.15
N ASP A 35 11.37 9.77 -3.56
CA ASP A 35 10.21 10.67 -3.64
C ASP A 35 9.72 11.10 -2.25
N ILE A 36 10.08 10.35 -1.20
CA ILE A 36 9.72 10.60 0.20
C ILE A 36 10.83 11.37 0.92
N LEU A 37 12.09 11.09 0.60
CA LEU A 37 13.25 11.71 1.23
C LEU A 37 13.68 13.05 0.58
N GLY A 38 13.10 13.41 -0.56
CA GLY A 38 13.36 14.70 -1.21
C GLY A 38 14.80 14.85 -1.72
N VAL A 39 15.48 13.75 -2.02
CA VAL A 39 16.81 13.79 -2.64
C VAL A 39 16.58 13.95 -4.15
N ASN A 40 16.70 15.18 -4.63
CA ASN A 40 16.69 15.48 -6.06
C ASN A 40 18.08 15.15 -6.63
N ASP A 41 18.15 14.38 -7.71
CA ASP A 41 19.40 14.05 -8.41
C ASP A 41 19.99 15.27 -9.18
N ASP A 42 19.38 16.44 -9.04
CA ASP A 42 19.67 17.65 -9.82
C ASP A 42 20.50 18.68 -9.01
N VAL A 43 21.51 18.21 -8.26
CA VAL A 43 22.66 19.06 -7.94
C VAL A 43 23.73 18.77 -8.99
N SER A 44 23.66 19.53 -10.07
CA SER A 44 24.78 19.69 -10.99
C SER A 44 25.95 20.26 -10.19
N THR A 45 26.91 19.39 -9.86
CA THR A 45 28.20 19.74 -9.29
C THR A 45 28.94 20.62 -10.30
N LYS A 46 28.77 21.95 -10.19
CA LYS A 46 29.76 22.87 -10.74
C LYS A 46 31.02 22.71 -9.93
N LEU A 47 31.97 21.96 -10.47
CA LEU A 47 33.36 21.92 -10.02
C LEU A 47 33.98 23.29 -10.36
N ASP A 48 34.58 23.91 -9.37
CA ASP A 48 35.52 25.01 -9.54
C ASP A 48 36.87 24.49 -10.07
N GLU A 49 37.70 25.38 -10.62
CA GLU A 49 38.93 25.10 -11.37
C GLU A 49 40.02 24.32 -10.59
N PHE A 50 39.84 24.13 -9.28
CA PHE A 50 40.68 23.31 -8.41
C PHE A 50 39.97 22.09 -7.78
N GLY A 51 38.75 21.77 -8.23
CA GLY A 51 38.04 20.54 -7.88
C GLY A 51 37.60 20.42 -6.42
N ARG A 52 37.15 21.52 -5.77
CA ARG A 52 36.73 21.50 -4.36
C ARG A 52 35.35 22.15 -4.16
N SER A 53 34.35 21.35 -3.84
CA SER A 53 33.01 21.83 -3.48
C SER A 53 33.01 22.76 -2.25
N GLY A 54 32.74 24.05 -2.45
CA GLY A 54 32.71 25.10 -1.42
C GLY A 54 31.38 25.26 -0.68
N LEU A 55 31.00 24.28 0.15
CA LEU A 55 30.05 24.50 1.25
C LEU A 55 30.58 23.83 2.52
N LEU A 56 30.52 24.57 3.62
CA LEU A 56 30.92 24.16 4.96
C LEU A 56 30.40 22.76 5.27
N ASN A 57 31.30 21.79 5.40
CA ASN A 57 30.96 20.45 5.85
C ASN A 57 30.37 20.53 7.27
N PRO A 58 29.14 20.05 7.51
CA PRO A 58 28.68 19.79 8.87
C PRO A 58 29.61 18.73 9.47
N GLN A 59 30.22 19.02 10.61
CA GLN A 59 31.09 18.08 11.31
C GLN A 59 30.23 16.90 11.78
N ILE A 60 30.31 15.82 11.01
CA ILE A 60 29.68 14.52 11.26
C ILE A 60 30.63 13.68 12.10
N ASP A 61 30.11 13.03 13.15
CA ASP A 61 30.87 12.03 13.90
C ASP A 61 30.96 10.71 13.12
N ASP A 62 31.83 9.80 13.57
CA ASP A 62 32.10 8.49 12.95
C ASP A 62 30.87 7.55 12.92
N PHE A 63 29.76 7.98 13.53
CA PHE A 63 28.46 7.32 13.53
C PHE A 63 27.42 8.01 12.64
N GLY A 64 27.82 9.03 11.89
CA GLY A 64 26.96 9.74 10.92
C GLY A 64 25.90 10.64 11.56
N ARG A 65 26.07 11.09 12.82
CA ARG A 65 25.20 12.09 13.45
C ARG A 65 25.71 13.50 13.20
N SER A 66 24.79 14.38 12.82
CA SER A 66 25.05 15.81 12.70
C SER A 66 25.09 16.46 14.09
N VAL A 67 26.22 17.08 14.45
CA VAL A 67 26.34 17.90 15.66
C VAL A 67 25.74 19.28 15.37
N ALA A 68 24.43 19.41 15.54
CA ALA A 68 23.75 20.70 15.42
C ALA A 68 24.02 21.58 16.65
N ASN A 69 24.58 22.78 16.42
CA ASN A 69 24.80 23.81 17.43
C ASN A 69 23.43 24.26 17.99
N SER A 70 23.24 24.07 19.30
CA SER A 70 21.96 24.23 19.99
C SER A 70 21.61 25.70 20.20
N ASN A 71 21.24 26.48 19.17
CA ASN A 71 20.85 27.87 19.39
C ASN A 71 19.90 28.54 18.38
N THR A 72 19.13 27.82 17.57
CA THR A 72 18.01 28.42 16.82
C THR A 72 16.96 27.37 16.46
N ILE A 73 15.84 27.31 17.19
CA ILE A 73 14.44 27.23 16.70
C ILE A 73 13.57 27.23 17.97
N LYS A 74 13.25 28.43 18.49
CA LYS A 74 12.02 28.63 19.28
C LYS A 74 10.92 28.92 18.27
N ASN A 75 9.75 28.28 18.44
CA ASN A 75 8.51 28.45 17.67
C ASN A 75 8.35 27.64 16.37
N ALA A 76 8.05 26.36 16.52
CA ALA A 76 7.04 25.72 15.68
C ALA A 76 6.27 24.72 16.55
N ASN A 77 5.04 25.09 16.91
CA ASN A 77 4.07 24.27 17.61
C ASN A 77 3.54 23.16 16.67
N GLN A 78 4.44 22.37 16.09
CA GLN A 78 4.10 21.15 15.39
C GLN A 78 3.99 20.07 16.46
N GLN A 79 2.75 19.75 16.83
CA GLN A 79 2.41 18.48 17.41
C GLN A 79 2.97 17.39 16.50
N VAL A 80 4.20 16.94 16.78
CA VAL A 80 4.78 15.71 16.24
C VAL A 80 3.83 14.62 16.72
N LYS A 81 2.84 14.28 15.89
CA LYS A 81 1.91 13.18 16.10
C LYS A 81 2.78 11.95 16.29
N LYS A 82 3.04 11.58 17.54
CA LYS A 82 3.82 10.40 17.93
C LYS A 82 3.28 9.24 17.12
N LYS A 83 4.07 8.74 16.16
CA LYS A 83 3.67 7.59 15.34
C LYS A 83 3.33 6.47 16.31
N LYS A 84 2.10 5.94 16.25
CA LYS A 84 1.70 4.84 17.13
C LYS A 84 2.70 3.71 16.94
N ALA A 85 3.33 3.27 18.03
CA ALA A 85 4.25 2.14 18.01
C ALA A 85 3.55 0.94 17.36
N ARG A 86 4.29 0.15 16.58
CA ARG A 86 3.76 -1.05 15.96
C ARG A 86 3.37 -2.03 17.06
N THR A 87 2.10 -2.38 17.12
CA THR A 87 1.58 -3.37 18.07
C THR A 87 1.67 -4.76 17.45
N THR A 88 2.10 -5.75 18.24
CA THR A 88 2.12 -7.17 17.88
C THR A 88 1.01 -7.89 18.63
N PHE A 89 0.35 -8.85 17.97
CA PHE A 89 -0.61 -9.74 18.62
C PHE A 89 0.12 -10.89 19.31
N SER A 90 -0.41 -11.37 20.44
CA SER A 90 0.11 -12.57 21.10
C SER A 90 -0.21 -13.84 20.29
N GLY A 91 0.52 -14.93 20.54
CA GLY A 91 0.27 -16.20 19.86
C GLY A 91 -1.17 -16.70 20.04
N ARG A 92 -1.73 -16.57 21.25
CA ARG A 92 -3.15 -16.90 21.51
C ARG A 92 -4.12 -16.04 20.71
N GLN A 93 -3.85 -14.75 20.57
CA GLN A 93 -4.69 -13.85 19.77
C GLN A 93 -4.64 -14.22 18.28
N ILE A 94 -3.43 -14.52 17.76
CA ILE A 94 -3.25 -14.94 16.37
C ILE A 94 -4.02 -16.23 16.11
N PHE A 95 -3.88 -17.23 16.99
CA PHE A 95 -4.56 -18.52 16.85
C PHE A 95 -6.08 -18.36 16.74
N GLU A 96 -6.71 -17.58 17.62
CA GLU A 96 -8.16 -17.34 17.58
C GLU A 96 -8.58 -16.55 16.34
N LEU A 97 -7.78 -15.58 15.89
CA LEU A 97 -8.02 -14.83 14.65
C LEU A 97 -7.94 -15.75 13.42
N GLU A 98 -6.96 -16.65 13.38
CA GLU A 98 -6.81 -17.63 12.30
C GLU A 98 -7.94 -18.65 12.29
N LYS A 99 -8.29 -19.20 13.46
CA LYS A 99 -9.43 -20.10 13.62
C LYS A 99 -10.72 -19.46 13.10
N GLN A 100 -11.00 -18.22 13.45
CA GLN A 100 -12.19 -17.53 12.96
C GLN A 100 -12.12 -17.25 11.46
N PHE A 101 -10.93 -16.93 10.94
CA PHE A 101 -10.71 -16.70 9.52
C PHE A 101 -10.94 -17.97 8.68
N ASP A 102 -10.60 -19.14 9.22
CA ASP A 102 -10.83 -20.42 8.55
C ASP A 102 -12.31 -20.71 8.36
N THR A 103 -13.12 -20.39 9.36
CA THR A 103 -14.59 -20.43 9.27
C THR A 103 -15.14 -19.37 8.32
N LYS A 104 -14.67 -18.11 8.40
CA LYS A 104 -15.23 -17.00 7.62
C LYS A 104 -14.19 -15.97 7.22
N LYS A 105 -14.03 -15.74 5.90
CA LYS A 105 -13.02 -14.79 5.35
C LYS A 105 -13.39 -13.31 5.53
N TYR A 106 -14.66 -13.01 5.80
CA TYR A 106 -15.20 -11.67 5.98
C TYR A 106 -16.12 -11.62 7.19
N LEU A 107 -15.83 -10.73 8.14
CA LEU A 107 -16.66 -10.54 9.33
C LEU A 107 -17.65 -9.39 9.13
N SER A 108 -18.87 -9.58 9.62
CA SER A 108 -19.87 -8.54 9.81
C SER A 108 -19.43 -7.56 10.92
N SER A 109 -20.17 -6.47 11.10
CA SER A 109 -19.87 -5.52 12.18
C SER A 109 -19.99 -6.18 13.56
N THR A 110 -21.08 -6.91 13.79
CA THR A 110 -21.36 -7.59 15.06
C THR A 110 -20.30 -8.63 15.40
N GLU A 111 -19.96 -9.50 14.44
CA GLU A 111 -18.93 -10.54 14.63
C GLU A 111 -17.56 -9.93 14.98
N ARG A 112 -17.25 -8.76 14.40
CA ARG A 112 -16.00 -8.04 14.69
C ARG A 112 -15.99 -7.50 16.11
N THR A 113 -17.09 -6.90 16.57
CA THR A 113 -17.23 -6.39 17.93
C THR A 113 -17.09 -7.51 18.96
N GLU A 114 -17.71 -8.67 18.72
CA GLU A 114 -17.61 -9.84 19.60
C GLU A 114 -16.17 -10.38 19.68
N LEU A 115 -15.50 -10.53 18.53
CA LEU A 115 -14.13 -11.03 18.49
C LEU A 115 -13.15 -10.06 19.15
N ALA A 116 -13.34 -8.76 18.94
CA ALA A 116 -12.54 -7.71 19.57
C ALA A 116 -12.63 -7.78 21.11
N LYS A 117 -13.85 -7.93 21.64
CA LYS A 117 -14.09 -8.12 23.08
C LYS A 117 -13.41 -9.38 23.61
N LYS A 118 -13.56 -10.51 22.91
CA LYS A 118 -12.97 -11.81 23.31
C LYS A 118 -11.43 -11.78 23.39
N LEU A 119 -10.79 -11.02 22.49
CA LEU A 119 -9.33 -10.97 22.37
C LEU A 119 -8.70 -9.77 23.10
N HIS A 120 -9.51 -8.92 23.71
CA HIS A 120 -9.09 -7.66 24.33
C HIS A 120 -8.28 -6.76 23.37
N VAL A 121 -8.78 -6.63 22.14
CA VAL A 121 -8.21 -5.75 21.11
C VAL A 121 -9.31 -4.85 20.53
N THR A 122 -8.93 -3.83 19.77
CA THR A 122 -9.90 -2.94 19.14
C THR A 122 -10.51 -3.54 17.87
N GLU A 123 -11.75 -3.15 17.54
CA GLU A 123 -12.39 -3.54 16.27
C GLU A 123 -11.55 -3.16 15.05
N THR A 124 -10.88 -2.00 15.12
CA THR A 124 -9.98 -1.53 14.07
C THR A 124 -8.80 -2.49 13.88
N GLN A 125 -8.21 -2.99 14.96
CA GLN A 125 -7.14 -3.99 14.88
C GLN A 125 -7.62 -5.30 14.26
N VAL A 126 -8.81 -5.79 14.63
CA VAL A 126 -9.41 -6.97 13.99
C VAL A 126 -9.67 -6.71 12.51
N LYS A 127 -10.22 -5.54 12.15
CA LYS A 127 -10.46 -5.14 10.75
C LYS A 127 -9.17 -5.16 9.93
N ILE A 128 -8.11 -4.53 10.44
CA ILE A 128 -6.80 -4.47 9.77
C ILE A 128 -6.21 -5.87 9.65
N TRP A 129 -6.28 -6.68 10.70
CA TRP A 129 -5.77 -8.06 10.66
C TRP A 129 -6.48 -8.89 9.60
N PHE A 130 -7.81 -8.86 9.54
CA PHE A 130 -8.60 -9.58 8.53
C PHE A 130 -8.31 -9.07 7.11
N GLN A 131 -8.10 -7.77 6.94
CA GLN A 131 -7.69 -7.21 5.65
C GLN A 131 -6.32 -7.74 5.22
N ASN A 132 -5.33 -7.69 6.11
CA ASN A 132 -3.98 -8.19 5.83
C ASN A 132 -3.99 -9.71 5.55
N ARG A 133 -4.81 -10.45 6.31
CA ARG A 133 -4.95 -11.90 6.14
C ARG A 133 -5.53 -12.26 4.77
N ARG A 134 -6.57 -11.54 4.30
CA ARG A 134 -7.12 -11.73 2.95
C ARG A 134 -6.11 -11.42 1.86
N THR A 135 -5.31 -10.36 2.00
CA THR A 135 -4.25 -10.04 1.03
C THR A 135 -3.26 -11.19 0.89
N LYS A 136 -2.79 -11.74 2.01
CA LYS A 136 -1.89 -12.92 1.99
C LYS A 136 -2.55 -14.14 1.36
N TRP A 137 -3.80 -14.42 1.72
CA TRP A 137 -4.55 -15.55 1.18
C TRP A 137 -4.73 -15.45 -0.35
N LYS A 138 -5.11 -14.28 -0.87
CA LYS A 138 -5.22 -14.05 -2.32
C LYS A 138 -3.87 -14.21 -3.03
N LYS A 139 -2.79 -13.71 -2.43
CA LYS A 139 -1.45 -13.83 -3.01
C LYS A 139 -1.01 -15.28 -3.11
N ALA A 140 -1.26 -16.08 -2.07
CA ALA A 140 -0.97 -17.52 -2.09
C ALA A 140 -1.72 -18.27 -3.20
N ASP A 141 -2.97 -17.87 -3.50
CA ASP A 141 -3.72 -18.46 -4.61
C ASP A 141 -3.16 -18.06 -5.99
N HIS A 142 -2.72 -16.81 -6.15
CA HIS A 142 -2.03 -16.34 -7.35
C HIS A 142 -0.71 -17.09 -7.57
N ASP A 143 0.15 -17.13 -6.54
CA ASP A 143 1.46 -17.80 -6.61
C ASP A 143 1.31 -19.31 -6.88
N ARG A 144 0.21 -19.93 -6.44
CA ARG A 144 -0.11 -21.32 -6.79
C ARG A 144 -0.51 -21.46 -8.27
N ARG A 145 -1.29 -20.53 -8.81
CA ARG A 145 -1.72 -20.55 -10.21
C ARG A 145 -0.55 -20.34 -11.17
N GLU A 146 0.33 -19.39 -10.88
CA GLU A 146 1.56 -19.15 -11.66
C GLU A 146 2.46 -20.39 -11.71
N ARG A 147 2.73 -21.02 -10.56
CA ARG A 147 3.53 -22.26 -10.53
C ARG A 147 2.91 -23.41 -11.32
N ASN A 148 1.58 -23.51 -11.34
CA ASN A 148 0.89 -24.54 -12.13
C ASN A 148 0.98 -24.24 -13.63
N PHE A 149 0.95 -22.97 -14.04
CA PHE A 149 1.11 -22.56 -15.42
C PHE A 149 2.53 -22.83 -15.95
N GLU A 150 3.56 -22.45 -15.18
CA GLU A 150 4.97 -22.73 -15.52
C GLU A 150 5.30 -24.22 -15.60
N MET A 151 4.60 -25.06 -14.83
CA MET A 151 4.76 -26.52 -14.90
C MET A 151 4.00 -27.14 -16.08
N GLY A 152 2.92 -26.52 -16.54
CA GLY A 152 2.18 -26.91 -17.75
C GLY A 152 2.96 -26.63 -19.03
N GLU A 153 3.54 -25.44 -19.16
CA GLU A 153 4.34 -25.02 -20.33
C GLU A 153 5.57 -25.91 -20.55
N ARG A 154 6.27 -26.30 -19.47
CA ARG A 154 7.45 -27.20 -19.55
C ARG A 154 7.13 -28.61 -20.05
N LYS A 155 5.87 -29.05 -20.02
CA LYS A 155 5.48 -30.35 -20.58
C LYS A 155 5.19 -30.30 -22.07
N ILE A 156 4.88 -29.12 -22.62
CA ILE A 156 4.62 -28.93 -24.05
C ILE A 156 5.95 -28.79 -24.81
N SER A 157 6.98 -28.20 -24.21
CA SER A 157 8.29 -28.02 -24.86
C SER A 157 9.15 -29.28 -24.94
N ASN A 158 8.84 -30.31 -24.16
CA ASN A 158 9.61 -31.56 -24.07
C ASN A 158 8.88 -32.76 -24.72
N SER A 159 7.78 -32.52 -25.44
CA SER A 159 7.03 -33.54 -26.17
C SER A 159 7.08 -33.30 -27.68
#